data_AF-A0A0F7PIS4-F1
#
_entry.id   AF-A0A0F7PIS4-F1
#
_cell.length_a   1.000
_cell.length_b   1.000
_cell.length_c   1.000
_cell.angle_alpha   90.00
_cell.angle_beta   90.00
_cell.angle_gamma   90.00
#
_symmetry.space_group_name_H-M   'P 1'
#
loop_
_entity.id
_entity.type
_entity.pdbx_description
1 polymer ?
#
loop_
_entity_poly.entity_id
_entity_poly.type
_entity_poly.pdbx_seq_one_letter_code
_entity_poly.pdbx_strand_id
1 'polypeptide(L)'
;MPKKKIRKVYETLLEGAYLGLSDVQLHDYVFANCSKATSKRLVRASLLALSDPDVKDRNVLNVIYALAIKHRLDGGPDSEEDEAD
;
A
#
# COMPACT_ATOMS: atom_id res chain seq x y z
N MET A 1 -12.33 -8.87 8.42
CA MET A 1 -11.04 -8.42 8.97
C MET A 1 -9.98 -8.49 7.88
N PRO A 2 -9.15 -7.45 7.67
CA PRO A 2 -8.06 -7.52 6.71
C PRO A 2 -7.10 -8.65 7.11
N LYS A 3 -6.71 -9.50 6.14
CA LYS A 3 -5.74 -10.59 6.36
C LYS A 3 -4.46 -10.00 6.97
N LYS A 4 -3.87 -10.65 7.98
CA LYS A 4 -2.68 -10.14 8.74
C LYS A 4 -1.56 -9.59 7.84
N LYS A 5 -1.36 -10.21 6.68
CA LYS A 5 -0.35 -9.82 5.68
C LYS A 5 -0.63 -8.44 5.04
N ILE A 6 -1.89 -8.10 4.76
CA ILE A 6 -2.30 -6.78 4.21
C ILE A 6 -2.19 -5.70 5.29
N ARG A 7 -2.56 -6.03 6.53
CA ARG A 7 -2.48 -5.11 7.65
C ARG A 7 -1.05 -4.60 7.88
N LYS A 8 -0.06 -5.49 7.81
CA LYS A 8 1.36 -5.08 7.94
C LYS A 8 1.77 -4.11 6.83
N VAL A 9 1.40 -4.39 5.58
CA VAL A 9 1.69 -3.49 4.45
C VAL A 9 1.01 -2.14 4.65
N TYR A 10 -0.24 -2.12 5.12
CA TYR A 10 -0.97 -0.90 5.44
C TYR A 10 -0.29 -0.07 6.56
N GLU A 11 0.13 -0.71 7.66
CA GLU A 11 0.79 -0.03 8.78
C GLU A 11 2.12 0.59 8.32
N THR A 12 2.95 -0.18 7.59
CA THR A 12 4.22 0.31 7.03
C THR A 12 4.02 1.40 5.98
N LEU A 13 2.98 1.29 5.15
CA LEU A 13 2.65 2.29 4.13
C LEU A 13 2.26 3.63 4.76
N LEU A 14 1.43 3.60 5.79
CA LEU A 14 1.07 4.80 6.54
C LEU A 14 2.28 5.42 7.22
N GLU A 15 3.07 4.62 7.92
CA GLU A 15 4.30 5.08 8.59
C GLU A 15 5.23 5.78 7.59
N GLY A 16 5.55 5.15 6.47
CA GLY A 16 6.41 5.75 5.45
C GLY A 16 5.85 7.07 4.91
N ALA A 17 4.54 7.15 4.67
CA ALA A 17 3.89 8.37 4.23
C ALA A 17 3.93 9.48 5.31
N TYR A 18 3.74 9.14 6.59
CA TYR A 18 3.88 10.08 7.71
C TYR A 18 5.32 10.54 7.93
N LEU A 19 6.32 9.73 7.56
CA LEU A 19 7.73 10.12 7.51
C LEU A 19 8.05 11.07 6.34
N GLY A 20 7.07 11.38 5.48
CA GLY A 20 7.24 12.24 4.32
C GLY A 20 7.81 11.52 3.10
N LEU A 21 7.89 10.19 3.11
CA LEU A 21 8.30 9.40 1.94
C LEU A 21 7.19 9.43 0.90
N SER A 22 7.58 9.46 -0.37
CA SER A 22 6.65 9.43 -1.49
C SER A 22 7.25 8.67 -2.67
N ASP A 23 6.36 8.26 -3.58
CA ASP A 23 6.73 7.61 -4.84
C ASP A 23 7.66 6.40 -4.64
N VAL A 24 8.79 6.35 -5.36
CA VAL A 24 9.79 5.28 -5.29
C VAL A 24 10.34 5.11 -3.87
N GLN A 25 10.52 6.19 -3.11
CA GLN A 25 11.03 6.08 -1.73
C GLN A 25 10.03 5.38 -0.82
N LEU A 26 8.73 5.68 -0.98
CA LEU A 26 7.68 5.02 -0.21
C LEU A 26 7.50 3.56 -0.64
N HIS A 27 7.58 3.30 -1.95
CA HIS A 27 7.61 1.94 -2.48
C HIS A 27 8.75 1.13 -1.85
N ASP A 28 9.99 1.59 -1.98
CA ASP A 28 11.16 0.87 -1.50
C ASP A 28 11.13 0.67 0.01
N TYR A 29 10.65 1.66 0.76
CA TYR A 29 10.42 1.54 2.20
C TYR A 29 9.47 0.39 2.53
N VAL A 30 8.34 0.30 1.83
CA VAL A 30 7.36 -0.77 2.05
C VAL A 30 7.95 -2.13 1.70
N PHE A 31 8.65 -2.27 0.58
CA PHE A 31 9.23 -3.55 0.14
C PHE A 31 10.43 -3.99 1.00
N ALA A 32 11.20 -3.05 1.54
CA ALA A 32 12.28 -3.35 2.49
C ALA A 32 11.74 -3.89 3.83
N ASN A 33 10.63 -3.33 4.33
CA ASN A 33 10.04 -3.69 5.62
C ASN A 33 9.02 -4.84 5.54
N CYS A 34 8.47 -5.08 4.35
CA CYS A 34 7.52 -6.14 4.06
C CYS A 34 8.04 -7.04 2.93
N SER A 35 8.81 -8.07 3.29
CA SER A 35 9.38 -9.06 2.33
C SER A 35 8.36 -9.84 1.49
N LYS A 36 7.07 -9.80 1.87
CA LYS A 36 5.96 -10.39 1.11
C LYS A 36 5.03 -9.32 0.50
N ALA A 37 5.46 -8.07 0.40
CA ALA A 37 4.71 -7.05 -0.31
C ALA A 37 4.67 -7.40 -1.81
N THR A 38 3.51 -7.18 -2.42
CA THR A 38 3.30 -7.30 -3.85
C THR A 38 2.51 -6.08 -4.30
N SER A 39 2.58 -5.70 -5.58
CA SER A 39 1.80 -4.56 -6.10
C SER A 39 0.31 -4.68 -5.76
N LYS A 40 -0.28 -5.88 -5.85
CA LYS A 40 -1.67 -6.15 -5.44
C LYS A 40 -1.92 -5.89 -3.95
N ARG A 41 -1.01 -6.32 -3.06
CA ARG A 41 -1.13 -6.07 -1.62
C ARG A 41 -0.95 -4.60 -1.30
N LEU A 42 -0.06 -3.91 -2.00
CA LEU A 42 0.14 -2.47 -1.86
C LEU A 42 -1.11 -1.70 -2.27
N VAL A 43 -1.71 -2.00 -3.43
CA VAL A 43 -2.98 -1.37 -3.85
C VAL A 43 -4.10 -1.63 -2.85
N ARG A 44 -4.25 -2.88 -2.36
CA ARG A 44 -5.26 -3.21 -1.32
C ARG A 44 -5.02 -2.47 0.00
N ALA A 45 -3.76 -2.34 0.42
CA ALA A 45 -3.38 -1.57 1.60
C ALA A 45 -3.66 -0.06 1.43
N SER A 46 -3.38 0.49 0.25
CA SER A 46 -3.72 1.87 -0.09
C SER A 46 -5.22 2.12 -0.04
N LEU A 47 -6.04 1.23 -0.62
CA LEU A 47 -7.50 1.33 -0.55
C LEU A 47 -8.02 1.28 0.90
N LEU A 48 -7.39 0.44 1.74
CA LEU A 48 -7.71 0.38 3.16
C LEU A 48 -7.42 1.71 3.84
N ALA A 49 -6.25 2.32 3.61
CA ALA A 49 -5.90 3.63 4.15
C ALA A 49 -6.84 4.75 3.67
N LEU A 50 -7.29 4.69 2.42
CA LEU A 50 -8.24 5.67 1.87
C LEU A 50 -9.66 5.51 2.42
N SER A 51 -10.01 4.32 2.89
CA SER A 51 -11.33 4.01 3.47
C SER A 51 -11.33 4.09 5.00
N ASP A 52 -10.17 4.36 5.61
CA ASP A 52 -9.99 4.40 7.05
C ASP A 52 -10.38 5.78 7.59
N PRO A 53 -11.44 5.89 8.43
CA PRO A 53 -11.88 7.17 8.97
C PRO A 53 -10.88 7.81 9.95
N ASP A 54 -9.93 7.04 10.47
CA ASP A 54 -8.91 7.52 11.41
C ASP A 54 -7.72 8.17 10.69
N VAL A 55 -7.54 7.93 9.40
CA VAL A 55 -6.51 8.58 8.58
C VAL A 55 -7.07 9.90 8.03
N LYS A 56 -6.74 11.02 8.69
CA LYS A 56 -7.31 12.35 8.36
C LYS A 56 -6.37 13.26 7.60
N ASP A 57 -5.09 12.93 7.53
CA ASP A 57 -4.09 13.74 6.85
C ASP A 57 -4.26 13.60 5.33
N ARG A 58 -4.73 14.68 4.68
CA ARG A 58 -4.91 14.71 3.22
C ARG A 58 -3.61 14.51 2.45
N ASN A 59 -2.49 15.01 2.95
CA ASN A 59 -1.22 14.87 2.25
C ASN A 59 -0.79 13.40 2.23
N VAL A 60 -0.92 12.72 3.36
CA VAL A 60 -0.68 11.27 3.47
C VAL A 60 -1.60 10.49 2.54
N LEU A 61 -2.91 10.80 2.56
CA LEU A 61 -3.88 10.15 1.67
C LEU A 61 -3.54 10.38 0.19
N ASN A 62 -3.14 11.59 -0.19
CA ASN A 62 -2.75 11.92 -1.57
C ASN A 62 -1.52 11.14 -2.02
N VAL A 63 -0.49 11.05 -1.19
CA VAL A 63 0.73 10.28 -1.48
C VAL A 63 0.40 8.80 -1.67
N ILE A 64 -0.41 8.23 -0.77
CA ILE A 64 -0.86 6.84 -0.84
C ILE A 64 -1.69 6.58 -2.11
N TYR A 65 -2.58 7.51 -2.45
CA TYR A 65 -3.41 7.41 -3.65
C TYR A 65 -2.59 7.46 -4.93
N ALA A 66 -1.64 8.40 -5.02
CA ALA A 66 -0.75 8.53 -6.17
C ALA A 66 0.08 7.25 -6.39
N LEU A 67 0.61 6.67 -5.30
CA LEU A 67 1.35 5.41 -5.37
C LEU A 67 0.46 4.25 -5.84
N ALA A 68 -0.77 4.16 -5.33
CA ALA A 68 -1.72 3.12 -5.72
C ALA A 68 -2.07 3.15 -7.22
N ILE A 69 -2.25 4.35 -7.79
CA ILE A 69 -2.52 4.50 -9.23
C ILE A 69 -1.35 3.99 -10.06
N LYS A 70 -0.12 4.37 -9.72
CA LYS A 70 1.09 3.92 -10.44
C LYS A 70 1.17 2.39 -10.50
N HIS A 71 1.05 1.74 -9.33
CA HIS A 71 1.07 0.28 -9.28
C HIS A 71 -0.10 -0.41 -9.99
N ARG A 72 -1.27 0.24 -10.07
CA ARG A 72 -2.41 -0.30 -10.83
C ARG A 72 -2.20 -0.17 -12.34
N LEU A 73 -1.54 0.89 -12.80
CA LEU A 73 -1.22 1.10 -14.21
C LEU A 73 -0.04 0.22 -14.66
N ASP A 74 0.94 0.00 -13.80
CA ASP A 74 2.13 -0.82 -14.09
C ASP A 74 1.86 -2.33 -13.96
N GLY A 75 0.84 -2.72 -13.19
CA GLY A 75 0.60 -4.12 -12.81
C GLY A 75 -0.27 -4.97 -13.75
N GLY A 76 -0.97 -4.39 -14.73
CA GLY A 76 -1.90 -5.10 -15.63
C GLY A 76 -3.06 -5.85 -14.92
N PRO A 77 -4.09 -6.33 -15.65
CA PRO A 77 -5.19 -7.09 -15.04
C PRO A 77 -4.70 -8.47 -14.57
N ASP A 78 -4.88 -8.69 -13.26
CA ASP A 78 -4.64 -9.89 -12.45
C ASP A 78 -4.54 -11.24 -13.19
N SER A 79 -3.41 -11.94 -13.01
CA SER A 79 -3.37 -13.41 -13.03
C SER A 79 -3.71 -13.92 -11.62
N GLU A 80 -4.65 -14.87 -11.53
CA GLU A 80 -5.28 -15.35 -10.29
C GLU A 80 -4.44 -16.36 -9.49
N GLU A 81 -3.16 -16.07 -9.20
CA GLU A 81 -2.34 -16.99 -8.42
C GLU A 81 -1.79 -16.30 -7.17
N ASP A 82 -2.62 -16.25 -6.13
CA ASP A 82 -2.16 -16.04 -4.75
C ASP A 82 -3.28 -16.36 -3.73
N GLU A 83 -4.05 -17.42 -3.97
CA GLU A 83 -4.82 -18.12 -2.92
C GLU A 83 -4.04 -19.37 -2.46
N ALA A 84 -3.06 -19.15 -1.59
CA ALA A 84 -2.64 -20.17 -0.64
C ALA A 84 -2.50 -19.47 0.72
N ASP A 85 -3.44 -19.79 1.61
CA ASP A 85 -3.52 -19.22 2.97
C ASP A 85 -2.30 -19.61 3.81
#